data_AF-A0A179F7T2-F1
#
_entry.id   AF-A0A179F7T2-F1
#
_cell.length_a   1.000
_cell.length_b   1.000
_cell.length_c   1.000
_cell.angle_alpha   90.00
_cell.angle_beta   90.00
_cell.angle_gamma   90.00
#
_symmetry.space_group_name_H-M   'P 1'
#
loop_
_entity.id
_entity.type
_entity.pdbx_description
1 polymer ?
#
loop_
_entity_poly.entity_id
_entity_poly.type
_entity_poly.pdbx_seq_one_letter_code
_entity_poly.pdbx_strand_id
1 'polypeptide(L)'
;MIDSSSSFIVSSIPLLHNAVKSVIFKVSELLMAFFALKFLSLVAARSSQFTSYLMFSEDYIQRWFFFSSRGLSRAGVIVLLFSILHALASLYGTLLWALDSPGYIFKKTNATVAEYGNLRKTDPPYIVQLHLGRGNLKSTEESLAQIVGSELFKPGLNYTLTGDVQRGAPETVAPTRQHEVGARIWLDSDGFSVSADSAAMIPNVWAGGPEFPLCIYYRERSMAWNCTFNNTFSLAMVQRVIGKPEVHWDDKSDLKLDSRYVKPNRVDNIWASFGAGGGSATMTQVFTVTKGKRRHTFVESVLRATMLTKMGAPFAVQEVKDLVRRTASTNETERNNPVLGRIVGDIMSAQAQNLSYQFGFNSVDNGNLTVFQSNWAYFTAANFNSGEDLYSLISLTSTNITLIRSETMDSPPTPFEGCDNGWFQNEAFGGRVTQTDCAAPKLDTNSTGFLGQVDTAAVLITYGLGSGRSNVSSESLDDTIMSWIWNTSATIEGLLVARGYAVSVDPTLVSITVDKLIVAMSGLQLLLSILSVVLAGAAWVLLGTFAPAPWSNTFLSSLLHSISEQSGVKSKAGYMVNPPSVELSTGAHGGVITVSGNAIVLQGSDVVPMDPRCIGAQDEHSQMQSSDV
;
A
#
# COMPACT_ATOMS: atom_id res chain seq x y z
N MET A 1 20.55 15.98 9.54
CA MET A 1 19.80 14.76 9.90
C MET A 1 20.83 13.80 10.49
N ILE A 2 20.74 13.48 11.79
CA ILE A 2 21.72 12.59 12.43
C ILE A 2 21.29 11.16 12.14
N ASP A 3 21.87 10.55 11.10
CA ASP A 3 21.78 9.10 10.89
C ASP A 3 22.59 8.41 11.99
N SER A 4 21.89 7.88 13.00
CA SER A 4 22.50 7.10 14.07
C SER A 4 22.18 5.64 13.86
N SER A 5 23.21 4.79 13.85
CA SER A 5 23.07 3.33 13.77
C SER A 5 22.61 2.67 15.08
N SER A 6 22.44 3.44 16.16
CA SER A 6 22.05 2.92 17.47
C SER A 6 20.54 2.89 17.64
N SER A 7 19.98 1.69 17.83
CA SER A 7 18.55 1.45 18.10
C SER A 7 18.04 2.17 19.37
N PHE A 8 18.95 2.60 20.25
CA PHE A 8 18.64 3.34 21.47
C PHE A 8 18.33 4.83 21.21
N ILE A 9 18.97 5.43 20.20
CA ILE A 9 18.80 6.84 19.85
C ILE A 9 17.70 7.00 18.80
N VAL A 10 17.57 6.03 17.89
CA VAL A 10 16.54 6.02 16.86
C VAL A 10 15.17 5.76 17.47
N SER A 11 14.17 6.52 17.01
CA SER A 11 12.77 6.32 17.39
C SER A 11 12.26 4.96 16.89
N SER A 12 11.93 4.07 17.81
CA SER A 12 11.54 2.67 17.49
C SER A 12 10.29 2.21 18.23
N ILE A 13 9.91 2.88 19.31
CA ILE A 13 8.75 2.51 20.13
C ILE A 13 7.51 3.23 19.59
N PRO A 14 6.50 2.51 19.07
CA PRO A 14 5.32 3.13 18.48
C PRO A 14 4.41 3.75 19.56
N LEU A 15 3.91 4.95 19.29
CA LEU A 15 2.91 5.67 20.07
C LEU A 15 1.68 5.96 19.20
N LEU A 16 0.50 5.96 19.81
CA LEU A 16 -0.76 6.16 19.07
C LEU A 16 -0.89 7.58 18.48
N HIS A 17 -0.48 8.59 19.26
CA HIS A 17 -0.61 10.01 18.90
C HIS A 17 0.52 10.88 19.45
N ASN A 18 0.84 11.97 18.74
CA ASN A 18 1.75 13.01 19.21
C ASN A 18 1.29 13.64 20.52
N ALA A 19 -0.02 13.65 20.79
CA ALA A 19 -0.58 14.14 22.05
C ALA A 19 -0.07 13.33 23.26
N VAL A 20 -0.02 12.00 23.15
CA VAL A 20 0.49 11.12 24.23
C VAL A 20 1.96 11.41 24.48
N LYS A 21 2.75 11.56 23.40
CA LYS A 21 4.17 11.93 23.48
C LYS A 21 4.36 13.29 24.17
N SER A 22 3.55 14.28 23.82
CA SER A 22 3.57 15.61 24.41
C SER A 22 3.24 15.59 25.91
N VAL A 23 2.22 14.82 26.31
CA VAL A 23 1.86 14.65 27.73
C VAL A 23 3.00 14.02 28.51
N ILE A 24 3.61 12.94 28.01
CA ILE A 24 4.76 12.29 28.66
C ILE A 24 5.89 13.30 28.86
N PHE A 25 6.26 14.05 27.82
CA PHE A 25 7.36 15.02 27.89
C PHE A 25 7.05 16.18 28.84
N LYS A 26 5.80 16.66 28.90
CA LYS A 26 5.41 17.68 29.88
C LYS A 26 5.35 17.17 31.31
N VAL A 27 4.90 15.94 31.53
CA VAL A 27 4.97 15.31 32.86
C VAL A 27 6.43 15.19 33.30
N SER A 28 7.32 14.74 32.42
CA SER A 28 8.75 14.65 32.72
C SER A 28 9.40 16.01 32.99
N GLU A 29 9.01 17.07 32.26
CA GLU A 29 9.45 18.44 32.51
C GLU A 29 9.02 18.93 33.91
N LEU A 30 7.74 18.74 34.26
CA LEU A 30 7.20 19.10 35.58
C LEU A 30 7.91 18.34 36.70
N LEU A 31 8.14 17.04 36.51
CA LEU A 31 8.85 16.20 37.48
C LEU A 31 10.32 16.62 37.63
N MET A 32 10.99 17.02 36.55
CA MET A 32 12.35 17.54 36.61
C MET A 32 12.41 18.89 37.34
N ALA A 33 11.44 19.77 37.11
CA ALA A 33 11.34 21.06 37.81
C ALA A 33 11.07 20.85 39.31
N PHE A 34 10.22 19.86 39.64
CA PHE A 34 9.94 19.45 41.00
C PHE A 34 11.15 18.82 41.69
N PHE A 35 11.93 18.00 40.97
CA PHE A 35 13.20 17.48 41.45
C PHE A 35 14.15 18.62 41.82
N ALA A 36 14.35 19.60 40.94
CA ALA A 36 15.23 20.75 41.21
C ALA A 36 14.80 21.52 42.46
N LEU A 37 13.50 21.76 42.63
CA LEU A 37 12.93 22.40 43.82
C LEU A 37 13.21 21.60 45.09
N LYS A 38 12.89 20.31 45.11
CA LYS A 38 12.98 19.46 46.31
C LYS A 38 14.43 19.16 46.69
N PHE A 39 15.27 18.91 45.70
CA PHE A 39 16.71 18.72 45.90
C PHE A 39 17.35 19.96 46.53
N LEU A 40 17.09 21.15 45.99
CA LEU A 40 17.68 22.38 46.53
C LEU A 40 17.04 22.83 47.85
N SER A 41 15.79 22.45 48.11
CA SER A 41 15.17 22.59 49.44
C SER A 41 15.91 21.76 50.50
N LEU A 42 16.33 20.54 50.14
CA LEU A 42 17.11 19.68 51.04
C LEU A 42 18.51 20.27 51.31
N VAL A 43 19.16 20.80 50.28
CA VAL A 43 20.47 21.48 50.41
C VAL A 43 20.35 22.72 51.28
N ALA A 44 19.29 23.52 51.11
CA ALA A 44 19.02 24.70 51.92
C ALA A 44 18.73 24.34 53.38
N ALA A 45 17.98 23.26 53.62
CA ALA A 45 17.68 22.74 54.96
C ALA A 45 18.96 22.30 55.69
N ARG A 46 19.82 21.52 55.01
CA ARG A 46 21.12 21.09 55.57
C ARG A 46 22.07 22.26 55.85
N SER A 47 21.94 23.35 55.08
CA SER A 47 22.75 24.56 55.23
C SER A 47 22.13 25.59 56.18
N SER A 48 20.96 25.30 56.78
CA SER A 48 20.19 26.22 57.63
C SER A 48 19.90 27.58 56.99
N GLN A 49 19.70 27.63 55.67
CA GLN A 49 19.46 28.87 54.90
C GLN A 49 17.98 29.06 54.58
N PHE A 50 17.17 29.36 55.60
CA PHE A 50 15.71 29.42 55.45
C PHE A 50 15.27 30.55 54.49
N THR A 51 15.94 31.70 54.56
CA THR A 51 15.70 32.82 53.63
C THR A 51 15.96 32.44 52.17
N SER A 52 16.96 31.60 51.88
CA SER A 52 17.23 31.13 50.52
C SER A 52 16.14 30.21 50.00
N TYR A 53 15.58 29.35 50.86
CA TYR A 53 14.42 28.53 50.54
C TYR A 53 13.18 29.38 50.30
N LEU A 54 13.01 30.47 51.06
CA LEU A 54 11.91 31.42 50.82
C LEU A 54 12.03 32.09 49.43
N MET A 55 13.25 32.42 49.01
CA MET A 55 13.50 33.02 47.69
C MET A 55 13.19 32.08 46.50
N PHE A 56 12.92 30.79 46.73
CA PHE A 56 12.51 29.87 45.66
C PHE A 56 11.09 30.12 45.15
N SER A 57 10.21 30.77 45.91
CA SER A 57 8.87 31.13 45.44
C SER A 57 8.84 32.45 44.68
N GLU A 58 9.85 33.29 44.88
CA GLU A 58 9.90 34.64 44.32
C GLU A 58 10.21 34.62 42.83
N ASP A 59 9.95 35.71 42.14
CA ASP A 59 10.22 35.83 40.72
C ASP A 59 11.74 35.91 40.41
N TYR A 60 12.10 35.75 39.14
CA TYR A 60 13.50 35.74 38.73
C TYR A 60 14.24 37.06 39.01
N ILE A 61 13.53 38.19 38.99
CA ILE A 61 14.14 39.51 39.24
C ILE A 61 14.49 39.65 40.72
N GLN A 62 13.60 39.25 41.63
CA GLN A 62 13.87 39.27 43.07
C GLN A 62 14.98 38.28 43.46
N ARG A 63 15.03 37.10 42.84
CA ARG A 63 16.15 36.14 43.02
C ARG A 63 17.49 36.73 42.56
N TRP A 64 17.49 37.48 41.45
CA TRP A 64 18.68 38.16 40.94
C TRP A 64 19.15 39.26 41.88
N PHE A 65 18.25 40.11 42.38
CA PHE A 65 18.61 41.12 43.38
C PHE A 65 19.11 40.51 44.70
N PHE A 66 18.53 39.39 45.13
CA PHE A 66 18.99 38.65 46.30
C PHE A 66 20.42 38.11 46.11
N PHE A 67 20.72 37.57 44.93
CA PHE A 67 22.08 37.13 44.61
C PHE A 67 23.05 38.32 44.51
N SER A 68 22.67 39.40 43.82
CA SER A 68 23.51 40.59 43.66
C SER A 68 23.83 41.27 44.99
N SER A 69 22.92 41.22 45.97
CA SER A 69 23.13 41.81 47.30
C SER A 69 23.95 40.92 48.24
N ARG A 70 23.81 39.59 48.14
CA ARG A 70 24.52 38.64 49.01
C ARG A 70 25.78 38.01 48.42
N GLY A 71 26.07 38.26 47.14
CA GLY A 71 27.24 37.74 46.42
C GLY A 71 27.38 36.21 46.44
N LEU A 72 28.62 35.71 46.38
CA LEU A 72 28.98 34.28 46.45
C LEU A 72 28.85 33.67 47.86
N SER A 73 28.01 34.23 48.73
CA SER A 73 27.67 33.60 50.01
C SER A 73 26.93 32.29 49.79
N ARG A 74 26.98 31.38 50.78
CA ARG A 74 26.25 30.09 50.74
C ARG A 74 24.77 30.28 50.39
N ALA A 75 24.14 31.32 50.93
CA ALA A 75 22.76 31.68 50.67
C ALA A 75 22.51 32.14 49.22
N GLY A 76 23.40 32.97 48.67
CA GLY A 76 23.32 33.46 47.28
C GLY A 76 23.58 32.35 46.26
N VAL A 77 24.56 31.48 46.50
CA VAL A 77 24.89 30.34 45.64
C VAL A 77 23.72 29.35 45.51
N ILE A 78 23.00 29.08 46.60
CA ILE A 78 21.82 28.20 46.59
C ILE A 78 20.69 28.78 45.71
N VAL A 79 20.42 30.08 45.81
CA VAL A 79 19.38 30.76 45.01
C VAL A 79 19.77 30.86 43.53
N LEU A 80 21.06 31.09 43.24
CA LEU A 80 21.58 31.09 41.88
C LEU A 80 21.46 29.70 41.24
N LEU A 81 21.91 28.65 41.94
CA LEU A 81 21.79 27.26 41.48
C LEU A 81 20.34 26.86 41.23
N PHE A 82 19.42 27.26 42.12
CA PHE A 82 17.99 27.04 41.92
C PHE A 82 17.48 27.72 40.67
N SER A 83 17.81 29.00 40.47
CA SER A 83 17.35 29.76 39.33
C SER A 83 17.80 29.14 38.00
N ILE A 84 19.07 28.70 37.93
CA ILE A 84 19.63 28.04 36.73
C ILE A 84 19.00 26.66 36.52
N LEU A 85 19.00 25.80 37.54
CA LEU A 85 18.49 24.42 37.41
C LEU A 85 16.98 24.39 37.17
N HIS A 86 16.22 25.30 37.75
CA HIS A 86 14.78 25.42 37.52
C HIS A 86 14.48 25.91 36.09
N ALA A 87 15.25 26.88 35.58
CA ALA A 87 15.15 27.31 34.19
C ALA A 87 15.52 26.18 33.21
N LEU A 88 16.62 25.46 33.45
CA LEU A 88 17.01 24.30 32.62
C LEU A 88 15.99 23.17 32.70
N ALA A 89 15.41 22.91 33.87
CA ALA A 89 14.36 21.92 34.04
C ALA A 89 13.09 22.28 33.25
N SER A 90 12.74 23.58 33.13
CA SER A 90 11.62 24.03 32.29
C SER A 90 11.87 23.84 30.79
N LEU A 91 13.12 23.68 30.37
CA LEU A 91 13.50 23.38 28.98
C LEU A 91 13.61 21.87 28.71
N TYR A 92 13.41 21.03 29.72
CA TYR A 92 13.62 19.58 29.63
C TYR A 92 12.66 18.91 28.62
N GLY A 93 11.40 19.33 28.58
CA GLY A 93 10.46 18.83 27.56
C GLY A 93 10.91 19.18 26.14
N THR A 94 11.46 20.38 25.94
CA THR A 94 12.03 20.81 24.66
C THR A 94 13.26 19.98 24.27
N LEU A 95 14.10 19.61 25.25
CA LEU A 95 15.23 18.71 25.01
C LEU A 95 14.78 17.32 24.54
N LEU A 96 13.72 16.77 25.13
CA LEU A 96 13.15 15.48 24.70
C LEU A 96 12.60 15.54 23.27
N TRP A 97 11.98 16.66 22.89
CA TRP A 97 11.59 16.95 21.50
C TRP A 97 12.79 17.16 20.57
N ALA A 98 13.87 17.80 21.03
CA ALA A 98 15.07 18.03 20.22
C ALA A 98 15.85 16.73 19.94
N LEU A 99 15.72 15.73 20.82
CA LEU A 99 16.29 14.39 20.64
C LEU A 99 15.42 13.49 19.74
N ASP A 100 14.39 14.04 19.11
CA ASP A 100 13.45 13.29 18.28
C ASP A 100 13.98 13.07 16.86
N SER A 101 14.52 11.88 16.61
CA SER A 101 15.01 11.47 15.29
C SER A 101 14.72 9.99 15.04
N PRO A 102 14.00 9.60 13.98
CA PRO A 102 13.19 10.41 13.05
C PRO A 102 11.81 10.84 13.60
N GLY A 103 11.46 10.48 14.84
CA GLY A 103 10.18 10.82 15.49
C GLY A 103 8.94 10.09 14.97
N TYR A 104 9.05 9.45 13.79
CA TYR A 104 8.02 8.65 13.17
C TYR A 104 8.61 7.39 12.55
N ILE A 105 7.81 6.33 12.50
CA ILE A 105 8.16 5.09 11.80
C ILE A 105 7.02 4.71 10.86
N PHE A 106 7.36 4.03 9.77
CA PHE A 106 6.37 3.40 8.92
C PHE A 106 5.93 2.08 9.56
N LYS A 107 4.63 1.94 9.79
CA LYS A 107 4.00 0.69 10.19
C LYS A 107 3.14 0.17 9.04
N LYS A 108 3.50 -1.03 8.58
CA LYS A 108 2.70 -1.79 7.62
C LYS A 108 1.38 -2.19 8.27
N THR A 109 0.28 -1.85 7.60
CA THR A 109 -1.07 -2.27 7.99
C THR A 109 -1.76 -2.89 6.79
N ASN A 110 -2.42 -4.03 7.00
CA ASN A 110 -3.25 -4.64 5.97
C ASN A 110 -4.59 -3.91 5.93
N ALA A 111 -5.07 -3.64 4.72
CA ALA A 111 -6.33 -2.99 4.46
C ALA A 111 -6.87 -3.48 3.11
N THR A 112 -8.15 -3.23 2.85
CA THR A 112 -8.73 -3.51 1.52
C THR A 112 -8.59 -2.31 0.58
N VAL A 113 -8.64 -2.54 -0.73
CA VAL A 113 -8.64 -1.44 -1.72
C VAL A 113 -9.85 -0.53 -1.53
N ALA A 114 -11.01 -1.09 -1.17
CA ALA A 114 -12.24 -0.34 -0.93
C ALA A 114 -12.13 0.70 0.21
N GLU A 115 -11.37 0.42 1.27
CA GLU A 115 -11.14 1.37 2.37
C GLU A 115 -10.50 2.69 1.94
N TYR A 116 -9.75 2.68 0.83
CA TYR A 116 -9.08 3.86 0.26
C TYR A 116 -9.72 4.31 -1.05
N GLY A 117 -11.01 4.02 -1.25
CA GLY A 117 -11.75 4.36 -2.48
C GLY A 117 -11.70 5.86 -2.85
N ASN A 118 -11.61 6.76 -1.86
CA ASN A 118 -11.46 8.20 -2.08
C ASN A 118 -10.11 8.61 -2.70
N LEU A 119 -9.06 7.83 -2.44
CA LEU A 119 -7.72 8.03 -3.01
C LEU A 119 -7.51 7.23 -4.30
N ARG A 120 -8.45 6.36 -4.69
CA ARG A 120 -8.35 5.59 -5.94
C ARG A 120 -8.36 6.53 -7.14
N LYS A 121 -7.55 6.21 -8.15
CA LYS A 121 -7.61 6.90 -9.45
C LYS A 121 -8.90 6.46 -10.16
N THR A 122 -9.59 7.40 -10.80
CA THR A 122 -10.86 7.10 -11.50
C THR A 122 -10.63 6.20 -12.72
N ASP A 123 -9.58 6.48 -13.48
CA ASP A 123 -9.16 5.70 -14.64
C ASP A 123 -7.68 5.27 -14.46
N PRO A 124 -7.41 4.21 -13.68
CA PRO A 124 -6.06 3.66 -13.58
C PRO A 124 -5.68 2.98 -14.91
N PRO A 125 -4.40 3.02 -15.34
CA PRO A 125 -3.98 2.31 -16.54
C PRO A 125 -4.17 0.81 -16.34
N TYR A 126 -4.85 0.13 -17.27
CA TYR A 126 -5.07 -1.31 -17.17
C TYR A 126 -3.85 -2.12 -17.64
N ILE A 127 -2.96 -1.51 -18.43
CA ILE A 127 -1.74 -2.13 -18.95
C ILE A 127 -0.54 -1.74 -18.09
N VAL A 128 0.26 -2.74 -17.71
CA VAL A 128 1.56 -2.59 -17.07
C VAL A 128 2.61 -3.22 -17.98
N GLN A 129 3.75 -2.57 -18.12
CA GLN A 129 4.87 -3.07 -18.92
C GLN A 129 6.03 -3.43 -18.00
N LEU A 130 6.61 -4.60 -18.23
CA LEU A 130 7.75 -5.11 -17.46
C LEU A 130 8.91 -5.41 -18.40
N HIS A 131 9.98 -4.62 -18.28
CA HIS A 131 11.22 -4.92 -18.99
C HIS A 131 12.10 -5.83 -18.15
N LEU A 132 12.45 -6.99 -18.69
CA LEU A 132 13.41 -7.90 -18.08
C LEU A 132 14.80 -7.70 -18.67
N GLY A 133 15.78 -7.73 -17.79
CA GLY A 133 17.18 -7.84 -18.14
C GLY A 133 17.88 -8.82 -17.21
N ARG A 134 18.91 -9.48 -17.73
CA ARG A 134 19.62 -10.54 -17.01
C ARG A 134 20.27 -10.05 -15.71
N GLY A 135 20.74 -8.80 -15.66
CA GLY A 135 21.43 -8.23 -14.50
C GLY A 135 20.51 -7.73 -13.38
N ASN A 136 19.21 -7.60 -13.63
CA ASN A 136 18.26 -6.90 -12.77
C ASN A 136 17.07 -7.77 -12.33
N LEU A 137 17.08 -9.08 -12.58
CA LEU A 137 15.99 -9.99 -12.24
C LEU A 137 15.62 -9.94 -10.75
N LYS A 138 16.61 -9.96 -9.85
CA LYS A 138 16.36 -9.91 -8.40
C LYS A 138 15.70 -8.60 -7.95
N SER A 139 16.21 -7.46 -8.44
CA SER A 139 15.62 -6.15 -8.14
C SER A 139 14.21 -6.02 -8.72
N THR A 140 13.98 -6.63 -9.89
CA THR A 140 12.67 -6.67 -10.54
C THR A 140 11.68 -7.49 -9.73
N GLU A 141 12.11 -8.62 -9.18
CA GLU A 141 11.30 -9.47 -8.30
C GLU A 141 10.90 -8.75 -7.00
N GLU A 142 11.85 -8.08 -6.34
CA GLU A 142 11.61 -7.30 -5.12
C GLU A 142 10.64 -6.12 -5.35
N SER A 143 10.64 -5.53 -6.55
CA SER A 143 9.78 -4.40 -6.91
C SER A 143 8.52 -4.79 -7.67
N LEU A 144 8.31 -6.08 -7.98
CA LEU A 144 7.23 -6.56 -8.84
C LEU A 144 5.85 -6.15 -8.33
N ALA A 145 5.61 -6.29 -7.01
CA ALA A 145 4.36 -5.89 -6.37
C ALA A 145 4.08 -4.39 -6.49
N GLN A 146 5.12 -3.56 -6.49
CA GLN A 146 5.00 -2.11 -6.68
C GLN A 146 4.79 -1.76 -8.16
N ILE A 147 5.47 -2.45 -9.09
CA ILE A 147 5.32 -2.27 -10.53
C ILE A 147 3.90 -2.64 -10.97
N VAL A 148 3.44 -3.85 -10.65
CA VAL A 148 2.09 -4.34 -10.98
C VAL A 148 1.02 -3.59 -10.18
N GLY A 149 1.37 -3.08 -9.00
CA GLY A 149 0.47 -2.24 -8.20
C GLY A 149 0.41 -0.79 -8.65
N SER A 150 1.30 -0.31 -9.52
CA SER A 150 1.49 1.12 -9.80
C SER A 150 0.24 1.83 -10.34
N GLU A 151 0.11 3.12 -10.01
CA GLU A 151 -0.96 4.03 -10.47
C GLU A 151 -2.41 3.61 -10.16
N LEU A 152 -2.65 2.71 -9.20
CA LEU A 152 -4.02 2.40 -8.75
C LEU A 152 -4.61 3.53 -7.88
N PHE A 153 -3.75 4.27 -7.17
CA PHE A 153 -4.14 5.37 -6.28
C PHE A 153 -3.47 6.69 -6.69
N LYS A 154 -4.07 7.80 -6.26
CA LYS A 154 -3.52 9.15 -6.35
C LYS A 154 -2.22 9.24 -5.51
N PRO A 155 -1.29 10.15 -5.87
CA PRO A 155 -0.10 10.40 -5.06
C PRO A 155 -0.45 10.69 -3.60
N GLY A 156 0.35 10.16 -2.66
CA GLY A 156 0.17 10.36 -1.22
C GLY A 156 -0.17 9.11 -0.41
N LEU A 157 -0.51 7.99 -1.06
CA LEU A 157 -0.64 6.68 -0.42
C LEU A 157 0.59 5.82 -0.75
N ASN A 158 1.37 5.46 0.27
CA ASN A 158 2.42 4.45 0.11
C ASN A 158 1.81 3.07 0.37
N TYR A 159 1.61 2.31 -0.70
CA TYR A 159 1.03 0.97 -0.64
C TYR A 159 1.82 -0.03 -1.48
N THR A 160 1.66 -1.29 -1.14
CA THR A 160 2.13 -2.43 -1.94
C THR A 160 0.97 -3.41 -2.11
N LEU A 161 0.75 -3.86 -3.35
CA LEU A 161 -0.26 -4.83 -3.68
C LEU A 161 0.19 -6.21 -3.19
N THR A 162 -0.63 -6.92 -2.41
CA THR A 162 -0.21 -8.21 -1.82
C THR A 162 -0.38 -9.38 -2.78
N GLY A 163 -1.26 -9.25 -3.78
CA GLY A 163 -1.68 -10.37 -4.64
C GLY A 163 -2.69 -11.30 -3.97
N ASP A 164 -3.10 -11.00 -2.73
CA ASP A 164 -4.12 -11.74 -2.00
C ASP A 164 -5.51 -11.22 -2.34
N VAL A 165 -6.34 -12.11 -2.86
CA VAL A 165 -7.67 -11.81 -3.39
C VAL A 165 -8.62 -12.93 -3.00
N GLN A 166 -9.80 -12.55 -2.50
CA GLN A 166 -10.90 -13.49 -2.34
C GLN A 166 -11.53 -13.82 -3.70
N ARG A 167 -10.88 -14.73 -4.44
CA ARG A 167 -11.22 -15.06 -5.85
C ARG A 167 -12.65 -15.58 -6.01
N GLY A 168 -13.25 -16.19 -4.99
CA GLY A 168 -14.55 -16.87 -5.11
C GLY A 168 -14.39 -18.23 -5.78
N ALA A 169 -15.48 -18.77 -6.33
CA ALA A 169 -15.49 -20.07 -6.99
C ALA A 169 -15.77 -19.94 -8.49
N PRO A 170 -15.06 -20.69 -9.36
CA PRO A 170 -15.42 -20.81 -10.76
C PRO A 170 -16.58 -21.81 -10.94
N GLU A 171 -17.48 -21.54 -11.88
CA GLU A 171 -18.59 -22.42 -12.22
C GLU A 171 -18.55 -22.76 -13.72
N THR A 172 -18.58 -24.04 -14.05
CA THR A 172 -18.62 -24.54 -15.43
C THR A 172 -19.83 -25.44 -15.63
N VAL A 173 -20.25 -25.56 -16.89
CA VAL A 173 -21.35 -26.42 -17.32
C VAL A 173 -20.81 -27.55 -18.19
N ALA A 174 -21.58 -28.62 -18.34
CA ALA A 174 -21.25 -29.68 -19.29
C ALA A 174 -21.28 -29.13 -20.74
N PRO A 175 -20.45 -29.67 -21.65
CA PRO A 175 -20.46 -29.27 -23.05
C PRO A 175 -21.86 -29.42 -23.68
N THR A 176 -22.36 -28.37 -24.34
CA THR A 176 -23.63 -28.45 -25.08
C THR A 176 -23.45 -29.14 -26.43
N ARG A 177 -22.24 -29.09 -26.98
CA ARG A 177 -21.84 -29.76 -28.24
C ARG A 177 -20.53 -30.52 -28.05
N GLN A 178 -20.40 -31.64 -28.76
CA GLN A 178 -19.25 -32.55 -28.66
C GLN A 178 -18.50 -32.77 -29.97
N HIS A 179 -19.09 -32.43 -31.12
CA HIS A 179 -18.49 -32.66 -32.44
C HIS A 179 -18.02 -31.35 -33.06
N GLU A 180 -16.76 -31.33 -33.52
CA GLU A 180 -16.13 -30.21 -34.26
C GLU A 180 -16.02 -28.88 -33.49
N VAL A 181 -16.01 -28.94 -32.15
CA VAL A 181 -16.04 -27.75 -31.29
C VAL A 181 -14.66 -27.32 -30.80
N GLY A 182 -13.73 -28.28 -30.69
CA GLY A 182 -12.41 -28.06 -30.09
C GLY A 182 -12.46 -27.94 -28.56
N ALA A 183 -11.38 -27.46 -27.95
CA ALA A 183 -11.29 -27.29 -26.50
C ALA A 183 -11.85 -25.93 -26.08
N ARG A 184 -12.87 -25.96 -25.21
CA ARG A 184 -13.59 -24.78 -24.71
C ARG A 184 -13.94 -24.92 -23.23
N ILE A 185 -14.03 -23.78 -22.53
CA ILE A 185 -14.61 -23.66 -21.19
C ILE A 185 -16.09 -23.30 -21.38
N TRP A 186 -17.00 -24.19 -20.96
CA TRP A 186 -18.44 -24.02 -21.10
C TRP A 186 -19.04 -23.32 -19.88
N LEU A 187 -19.82 -22.28 -20.11
CA LEU A 187 -20.28 -21.33 -19.09
C LEU A 187 -21.80 -21.36 -18.88
N ASP A 188 -22.58 -21.75 -19.90
CA ASP A 188 -24.03 -21.94 -19.79
C ASP A 188 -24.54 -23.12 -20.60
N SER A 189 -25.86 -23.36 -20.53
CA SER A 189 -26.56 -24.42 -21.26
C SER A 189 -26.95 -24.05 -22.71
N ASP A 190 -26.74 -22.79 -23.12
CA ASP A 190 -27.13 -22.28 -24.44
C ASP A 190 -25.96 -22.27 -25.44
N GLY A 191 -24.77 -22.67 -24.99
CA GLY A 191 -23.55 -22.77 -25.77
C GLY A 191 -22.53 -21.67 -25.50
N PHE A 192 -22.77 -20.82 -24.49
CA PHE A 192 -21.82 -19.79 -24.08
C PHE A 192 -20.53 -20.43 -23.59
N SER A 193 -19.44 -20.13 -24.29
CA SER A 193 -18.13 -20.73 -24.00
C SER A 193 -16.99 -19.82 -24.42
N VAL A 194 -15.82 -20.07 -23.82
CA VAL A 194 -14.58 -19.37 -24.14
C VAL A 194 -13.53 -20.38 -24.58
N SER A 195 -12.84 -20.10 -25.68
CA SER A 195 -11.69 -20.89 -26.15
C SER A 195 -10.45 -20.01 -26.35
N ALA A 196 -9.32 -20.66 -26.56
CA ALA A 196 -8.13 -19.99 -27.04
C ALA A 196 -8.28 -19.58 -28.53
N ASP A 197 -7.29 -18.83 -29.05
CA ASP A 197 -7.30 -18.25 -30.40
C ASP A 197 -7.31 -19.33 -31.49
N SER A 198 -8.51 -19.72 -31.95
CA SER A 198 -8.65 -20.74 -32.98
C SER A 198 -8.16 -20.25 -34.36
N ALA A 199 -8.18 -18.93 -34.54
CA ALA A 199 -7.69 -18.25 -35.72
C ALA A 199 -6.17 -18.44 -35.92
N ALA A 200 -5.41 -18.82 -34.89
CA ALA A 200 -3.99 -19.13 -35.02
C ALA A 200 -3.69 -20.34 -35.91
N MET A 201 -4.69 -21.20 -36.21
CA MET A 201 -4.49 -22.48 -36.93
C MET A 201 -4.62 -22.36 -38.45
N ILE A 202 -5.31 -21.32 -38.94
CA ILE A 202 -5.65 -21.15 -40.36
C ILE A 202 -5.24 -19.76 -40.85
N PRO A 203 -4.78 -19.61 -42.10
CA PRO A 203 -4.47 -18.30 -42.64
C PRO A 203 -5.76 -17.57 -43.00
N ASN A 204 -5.68 -16.25 -43.18
CA ASN A 204 -6.79 -15.52 -43.76
C ASN A 204 -6.80 -15.77 -45.28
N VAL A 205 -7.78 -16.53 -45.78
CA VAL A 205 -7.94 -16.86 -47.20
C VAL A 205 -9.03 -16.00 -47.83
N TRP A 206 -8.73 -15.42 -48.99
CA TRP A 206 -9.71 -14.66 -49.79
C TRP A 206 -10.43 -15.57 -50.78
N ALA A 207 -11.66 -15.20 -51.14
CA ALA A 207 -12.45 -15.92 -52.14
C ALA A 207 -11.72 -15.95 -53.50
N GLY A 208 -11.52 -17.16 -54.06
CA GLY A 208 -10.78 -17.37 -55.31
C GLY A 208 -9.26 -17.49 -55.18
N GLY A 209 -8.71 -17.49 -53.95
CA GLY A 209 -7.30 -17.76 -53.68
C GLY A 209 -6.95 -19.26 -53.63
N PRO A 210 -5.66 -19.61 -53.48
CA PRO A 210 -5.23 -20.99 -53.31
C PRO A 210 -5.84 -21.60 -52.04
N GLU A 211 -6.24 -22.87 -52.12
CA GLU A 211 -6.82 -23.60 -50.99
C GLU A 211 -5.75 -23.96 -49.96
N PHE A 212 -6.04 -23.70 -48.68
CA PHE A 212 -5.20 -24.14 -47.57
C PHE A 212 -5.49 -25.62 -47.25
N PRO A 213 -4.46 -26.45 -46.97
CA PRO A 213 -4.67 -27.88 -46.76
C PRO A 213 -5.57 -28.18 -45.56
N LEU A 214 -6.41 -29.20 -45.68
CA LEU A 214 -7.18 -29.77 -44.57
C LEU A 214 -6.23 -30.58 -43.68
N CYS A 215 -5.69 -29.93 -42.65
CA CYS A 215 -4.66 -30.49 -41.76
C CYS A 215 -5.04 -30.41 -40.27
N ILE A 216 -6.33 -30.18 -40.01
CA ILE A 216 -6.90 -29.94 -38.70
C ILE A 216 -7.71 -31.16 -38.29
N TYR A 217 -7.47 -31.63 -37.06
CA TYR A 217 -8.10 -32.81 -36.49
C TYR A 217 -8.85 -32.42 -35.22
N TYR A 218 -10.18 -32.55 -35.26
CA TYR A 218 -11.04 -32.35 -34.11
C TYR A 218 -11.21 -33.65 -33.33
N ARG A 219 -11.15 -33.55 -32.00
CA ARG A 219 -11.57 -34.59 -31.05
C ARG A 219 -12.54 -33.95 -30.05
N GLU A 220 -13.23 -34.76 -29.26
CA GLU A 220 -14.33 -34.32 -28.38
C GLU A 220 -13.99 -33.14 -27.46
N ARG A 221 -12.76 -33.03 -26.96
CA ARG A 221 -12.28 -31.94 -26.07
C ARG A 221 -10.88 -31.45 -26.40
N SER A 222 -10.43 -31.71 -27.61
CA SER A 222 -9.11 -31.29 -28.05
C SER A 222 -9.08 -31.10 -29.55
N MET A 223 -8.18 -30.26 -29.99
CA MET A 223 -7.94 -30.02 -31.39
C MET A 223 -6.45 -30.12 -31.64
N ALA A 224 -6.04 -30.69 -32.77
CA ALA A 224 -4.64 -30.74 -33.16
C ALA A 224 -4.52 -30.46 -34.65
N TRP A 225 -3.42 -29.85 -35.05
CA TRP A 225 -3.13 -29.58 -36.45
C TRP A 225 -1.67 -29.86 -36.75
N ASN A 226 -1.42 -30.40 -37.94
CA ASN A 226 -0.09 -30.67 -38.45
C ASN A 226 -0.11 -30.35 -39.95
N CYS A 227 0.36 -29.15 -40.28
CA CYS A 227 0.18 -28.53 -41.59
C CYS A 227 1.54 -28.22 -42.20
N THR A 228 1.83 -28.82 -43.36
CA THR A 228 2.90 -28.38 -44.25
C THR A 228 2.25 -27.73 -45.47
N PHE A 229 2.62 -26.49 -45.78
CA PHE A 229 1.92 -25.68 -46.78
C PHE A 229 2.86 -24.71 -47.52
N ASN A 230 2.33 -24.12 -48.58
CA ASN A 230 3.08 -23.19 -49.44
C ASN A 230 3.36 -21.85 -48.74
N ASN A 231 4.57 -21.30 -48.92
CA ASN A 231 5.03 -20.04 -48.32
C ASN A 231 4.13 -18.82 -48.60
N THR A 232 3.29 -18.88 -49.64
CA THR A 232 2.28 -17.84 -49.94
C THR A 232 1.32 -17.54 -48.78
N PHE A 233 1.03 -18.50 -47.90
CA PHE A 233 0.15 -18.29 -46.74
C PHE A 233 0.88 -17.76 -45.50
N SER A 234 2.21 -17.85 -45.47
CA SER A 234 3.01 -17.66 -44.26
C SER A 234 3.01 -16.23 -43.75
N LEU A 235 2.99 -15.23 -44.64
CA LEU A 235 2.97 -13.82 -44.24
C LEU A 235 1.70 -13.47 -43.44
N ALA A 236 0.54 -13.99 -43.86
CA ALA A 236 -0.74 -13.76 -43.18
C ALA A 236 -0.73 -14.40 -41.76
N MET A 237 -0.08 -15.55 -41.61
CA MET A 237 0.09 -16.20 -40.31
C MET A 237 1.04 -15.40 -39.39
N VAL A 238 2.17 -14.92 -39.91
CA VAL A 238 3.16 -14.15 -39.14
C VAL A 238 2.58 -12.82 -38.63
N GLN A 239 1.75 -12.16 -39.44
CA GLN A 239 1.10 -10.89 -39.11
C GLN A 239 -0.07 -11.04 -38.13
N ARG A 240 -0.50 -12.28 -37.84
CA ARG A 240 -1.61 -12.51 -36.93
C ARG A 240 -1.18 -12.27 -35.49
N VAL A 241 -1.95 -11.43 -34.80
CA VAL A 241 -1.84 -11.26 -33.35
C VAL A 241 -2.25 -12.57 -32.68
N ILE A 242 -1.44 -13.12 -31.77
CA ILE A 242 -1.74 -14.30 -30.96
C ILE A 242 -2.18 -13.85 -29.56
N GLY A 243 -2.92 -14.70 -28.83
CA GLY A 243 -3.39 -14.36 -27.49
C GLY A 243 -4.64 -13.50 -27.51
N LYS A 244 -5.63 -13.93 -28.31
CA LYS A 244 -6.97 -13.34 -28.35
C LYS A 244 -7.96 -14.45 -28.02
N PRO A 245 -8.43 -14.53 -26.77
CA PRO A 245 -9.48 -15.45 -26.39
C PRO A 245 -10.69 -15.27 -27.31
N GLU A 246 -11.29 -16.39 -27.68
CA GLU A 246 -12.50 -16.42 -28.50
C GLU A 246 -13.71 -16.68 -27.61
N VAL A 247 -14.71 -15.84 -27.74
CA VAL A 247 -15.97 -15.88 -27.02
C VAL A 247 -17.05 -16.37 -27.98
N HIS A 248 -17.64 -17.51 -27.65
CA HIS A 248 -18.77 -18.10 -28.35
C HIS A 248 -20.01 -17.79 -27.53
N TRP A 249 -20.90 -16.95 -28.03
CA TRP A 249 -22.01 -16.40 -27.24
C TRP A 249 -23.19 -17.37 -27.08
N ASP A 250 -23.49 -18.14 -28.12
CA ASP A 250 -24.47 -19.23 -28.08
C ASP A 250 -24.22 -20.22 -29.25
N ASP A 251 -24.84 -21.40 -29.18
CA ASP A 251 -24.67 -22.44 -30.19
C ASP A 251 -25.19 -22.01 -31.58
N LYS A 252 -26.20 -21.14 -31.66
CA LYS A 252 -26.80 -20.71 -32.92
C LYS A 252 -25.89 -19.71 -33.65
N SER A 253 -25.27 -18.78 -32.92
CA SER A 253 -24.32 -17.81 -33.45
C SER A 253 -23.01 -18.50 -33.84
N ASP A 254 -22.55 -19.45 -33.02
CA ASP A 254 -21.34 -20.22 -33.26
C ASP A 254 -21.43 -21.07 -34.54
N LEU A 255 -22.57 -21.74 -34.78
CA LEU A 255 -22.82 -22.48 -36.02
C LEU A 255 -22.82 -21.59 -37.28
N LYS A 256 -23.07 -20.29 -37.12
CA LYS A 256 -22.98 -19.29 -38.19
C LYS A 256 -21.59 -18.64 -38.28
N LEU A 257 -20.61 -19.17 -37.55
CA LEU A 257 -19.25 -18.64 -37.44
C LEU A 257 -19.25 -17.17 -36.97
N ASP A 258 -20.13 -16.83 -36.02
CA ASP A 258 -20.24 -15.51 -35.39
C ASP A 258 -19.77 -15.58 -33.93
N SER A 259 -18.51 -15.98 -33.77
CA SER A 259 -17.74 -15.88 -32.52
C SER A 259 -16.95 -14.57 -32.50
N ARG A 260 -16.57 -14.11 -31.31
CA ARG A 260 -15.90 -12.82 -31.11
C ARG A 260 -14.61 -12.94 -30.33
N TYR A 261 -13.58 -12.25 -30.80
CA TYR A 261 -12.28 -12.26 -30.16
C TYR A 261 -12.15 -11.10 -29.18
N VAL A 262 -11.57 -11.38 -28.01
CA VAL A 262 -11.09 -10.35 -27.10
C VAL A 262 -9.79 -9.79 -27.67
N LYS A 263 -9.89 -8.66 -28.40
CA LYS A 263 -8.75 -8.08 -29.12
C LYS A 263 -7.99 -7.10 -28.22
N PRO A 264 -6.65 -7.11 -28.25
CA PRO A 264 -5.89 -6.01 -27.67
C PRO A 264 -6.20 -4.73 -28.45
N ASN A 265 -6.56 -3.66 -27.73
CA ASN A 265 -6.80 -2.36 -28.34
C ASN A 265 -5.51 -1.84 -29.01
N ARG A 266 -5.58 -1.48 -30.28
CA ARG A 266 -4.40 -1.06 -31.06
C ARG A 266 -3.81 0.27 -30.60
N VAL A 267 -4.60 1.11 -29.92
CA VAL A 267 -4.19 2.47 -29.54
C VAL A 267 -3.23 2.47 -28.36
N ASP A 268 -3.45 1.60 -27.37
CA ASP A 268 -2.76 1.61 -26.08
C ASP A 268 -2.14 0.26 -25.70
N ASN A 269 -2.67 -0.86 -26.20
CA ASN A 269 -2.14 -2.19 -25.92
C ASN A 269 -1.00 -2.56 -26.88
N ILE A 270 0.24 -2.43 -26.39
CA ILE A 270 1.46 -2.79 -27.14
C ILE A 270 1.50 -4.27 -27.55
N TRP A 271 0.68 -5.14 -26.93
CA TRP A 271 0.54 -6.53 -27.37
C TRP A 271 -0.06 -6.64 -28.77
N ALA A 272 -0.81 -5.64 -29.25
CA ALA A 272 -1.24 -5.61 -30.65
C ALA A 272 -0.04 -5.62 -31.62
N SER A 273 1.11 -5.09 -31.19
CA SER A 273 2.36 -5.11 -31.94
C SER A 273 3.23 -6.33 -31.59
N PHE A 274 3.48 -6.63 -30.30
CA PHE A 274 4.31 -7.78 -29.89
C PHE A 274 3.67 -9.14 -30.19
N GLY A 275 2.35 -9.19 -30.06
CA GLY A 275 1.55 -10.36 -30.38
C GLY A 275 1.53 -10.66 -31.87
N ALA A 276 1.97 -9.74 -32.74
CA ALA A 276 2.26 -9.96 -34.16
C ALA A 276 3.77 -9.84 -34.44
N GLY A 277 4.31 -10.47 -35.49
CA GLY A 277 5.72 -10.26 -35.89
C GLY A 277 6.80 -11.04 -35.11
N GLY A 278 8.02 -10.51 -35.00
CA GLY A 278 9.24 -11.29 -34.66
C GLY A 278 9.84 -11.04 -33.27
N GLY A 279 9.05 -10.64 -32.27
CA GLY A 279 9.54 -10.39 -30.91
C GLY A 279 9.21 -11.52 -29.93
N SER A 280 10.15 -11.84 -29.04
CA SER A 280 9.93 -12.72 -27.89
C SER A 280 9.38 -11.92 -26.70
N ALA A 281 8.17 -12.26 -26.25
CA ALA A 281 7.48 -11.57 -25.15
C ALA A 281 6.45 -12.49 -24.47
N THR A 282 6.07 -12.15 -23.25
CA THR A 282 4.89 -12.75 -22.59
C THR A 282 3.84 -11.70 -22.31
N MET A 283 2.58 -12.14 -22.31
CA MET A 283 1.45 -11.36 -21.88
C MET A 283 0.64 -12.18 -20.88
N THR A 284 0.31 -11.57 -19.75
CA THR A 284 -0.69 -12.10 -18.85
C THR A 284 -1.82 -11.09 -18.83
N GLN A 285 -3.06 -11.53 -19.01
CA GLN A 285 -4.22 -10.66 -18.91
C GLN A 285 -5.31 -11.27 -18.05
N VAL A 286 -6.02 -10.39 -17.34
CA VAL A 286 -7.24 -10.71 -16.61
C VAL A 286 -8.38 -10.06 -17.39
N PHE A 287 -9.36 -10.86 -17.79
CA PHE A 287 -10.52 -10.37 -18.50
C PHE A 287 -11.80 -10.97 -17.94
N THR A 288 -12.91 -10.27 -18.14
CA THR A 288 -14.24 -10.76 -17.77
C THR A 288 -15.13 -10.83 -19.00
N VAL A 289 -16.03 -11.81 -19.00
CA VAL A 289 -17.09 -11.94 -20.00
C VAL A 289 -18.42 -12.03 -19.27
N THR A 290 -19.36 -11.17 -19.66
CA THR A 290 -20.66 -11.04 -19.02
C THR A 290 -21.78 -11.25 -20.02
N LYS A 291 -22.63 -12.26 -19.76
CA LYS A 291 -23.84 -12.58 -20.53
C LYS A 291 -25.05 -12.51 -19.61
N GLY A 292 -26.02 -11.65 -19.93
CA GLY A 292 -27.14 -11.38 -19.02
C GLY A 292 -26.63 -10.92 -17.65
N LYS A 293 -27.01 -11.63 -16.58
CA LYS A 293 -26.55 -11.32 -15.21
C LYS A 293 -25.31 -12.11 -14.78
N ARG A 294 -24.83 -13.06 -15.57
CA ARG A 294 -23.70 -13.92 -15.21
C ARG A 294 -22.39 -13.31 -15.72
N ARG A 295 -21.44 -13.09 -14.82
CA ARG A 295 -20.08 -12.61 -15.11
C ARG A 295 -19.08 -13.70 -14.77
N HIS A 296 -18.18 -13.98 -15.71
CA HIS A 296 -17.09 -14.94 -15.55
C HIS A 296 -15.75 -14.23 -15.72
N THR A 297 -14.80 -14.49 -14.82
CA THR A 297 -13.47 -13.87 -14.84
C THR A 297 -12.42 -14.91 -15.17
N PHE A 298 -11.54 -14.57 -16.10
CA PHE A 298 -10.49 -15.43 -16.62
C PHE A 298 -9.12 -14.79 -16.43
N VAL A 299 -8.12 -15.65 -16.32
CA VAL A 299 -6.71 -15.30 -16.49
C VAL A 299 -6.22 -15.97 -17.75
N GLU A 300 -5.62 -15.20 -18.66
CA GLU A 300 -4.88 -15.72 -19.79
C GLU A 300 -3.39 -15.42 -19.62
N SER A 301 -2.55 -16.42 -19.89
CA SER A 301 -1.11 -16.27 -20.03
C SER A 301 -0.67 -16.72 -21.41
N VAL A 302 0.07 -15.87 -22.11
CA VAL A 302 0.56 -16.07 -23.46
C VAL A 302 2.07 -15.90 -23.47
N LEU A 303 2.77 -16.92 -23.95
CA LEU A 303 4.19 -16.87 -24.29
C LEU A 303 4.31 -16.84 -25.81
N ARG A 304 5.10 -15.91 -26.34
CA ARG A 304 5.56 -15.90 -27.73
C ARG A 304 7.08 -15.87 -27.73
N ALA A 305 7.70 -16.87 -28.35
CA ALA A 305 9.13 -16.91 -28.60
C ALA A 305 9.39 -16.99 -30.10
N THR A 306 10.36 -16.22 -30.58
CA THR A 306 10.66 -16.17 -32.02
C THR A 306 12.16 -16.22 -32.29
N MET A 307 12.52 -16.83 -33.41
CA MET A 307 13.87 -16.83 -33.95
C MET A 307 13.79 -16.52 -35.44
N LEU A 308 14.66 -15.63 -35.93
CA LEU A 308 14.56 -15.08 -37.28
C LEU A 308 15.88 -15.25 -38.03
N THR A 309 15.80 -15.64 -39.29
CA THR A 309 16.96 -15.71 -40.19
C THR A 309 16.68 -14.93 -41.48
N LYS A 310 17.76 -14.52 -42.14
CA LYS A 310 17.70 -13.78 -43.40
C LYS A 310 17.30 -14.71 -44.55
N MET A 311 16.80 -14.14 -45.64
CA MET A 311 16.53 -14.85 -46.89
C MET A 311 17.71 -15.75 -47.30
N GLY A 312 17.41 -17.00 -47.66
CA GLY A 312 18.38 -17.97 -48.17
C GLY A 312 19.31 -18.60 -47.12
N ALA A 313 19.25 -18.18 -45.85
CA ALA A 313 20.04 -18.76 -44.77
C ALA A 313 19.18 -19.72 -43.92
N PRO A 314 19.37 -21.05 -44.01
CA PRO A 314 18.59 -22.01 -43.25
C PRO A 314 18.90 -21.94 -41.75
N PHE A 315 17.93 -22.28 -40.92
CA PHE A 315 18.19 -22.51 -39.50
C PHE A 315 19.00 -23.78 -39.29
N ALA A 316 19.97 -23.71 -38.39
CA ALA A 316 20.73 -24.88 -37.97
C ALA A 316 19.86 -25.79 -37.09
N VAL A 317 19.92 -27.10 -37.33
CA VAL A 317 19.13 -28.12 -36.60
C VAL A 317 19.28 -27.99 -35.08
N GLN A 318 20.49 -27.72 -34.60
CA GLN A 318 20.75 -27.60 -33.16
C GLN A 318 20.04 -26.40 -32.54
N GLU A 319 19.97 -25.26 -33.24
CA GLU A 319 19.28 -24.06 -32.76
C GLU A 319 17.77 -24.26 -32.71
N VAL A 320 17.19 -24.90 -33.73
CA VAL A 320 15.76 -25.26 -33.75
C VAL A 320 15.44 -26.23 -32.60
N LYS A 321 16.26 -27.27 -32.45
CA LYS A 321 16.09 -28.28 -31.41
C LYS A 321 16.18 -27.66 -30.02
N ASP A 322 17.14 -26.78 -29.79
CA ASP A 322 17.34 -26.13 -28.51
C ASP A 322 16.15 -25.22 -28.15
N LEU A 323 15.70 -24.38 -29.09
CA LEU A 323 14.54 -23.49 -28.87
C LEU A 323 13.23 -24.27 -28.61
N VAL A 324 12.95 -25.33 -29.39
CA VAL A 324 11.75 -26.17 -29.21
C VAL A 324 11.76 -26.85 -27.85
N ARG A 325 12.92 -27.34 -27.39
CA ARG A 325 13.04 -28.00 -26.08
C ARG A 325 12.90 -27.00 -24.93
N ARG A 326 13.54 -25.84 -25.01
CA ARG A 326 13.51 -24.83 -23.95
C ARG A 326 12.15 -24.18 -23.74
N THR A 327 11.33 -24.11 -24.78
CA THR A 327 9.96 -23.54 -24.70
C THR A 327 8.90 -24.56 -24.27
N ALA A 328 9.18 -25.86 -24.40
CA ALA A 328 8.19 -26.90 -24.10
C ALA A 328 7.92 -27.06 -22.60
N SER A 329 8.96 -27.06 -21.76
CA SER A 329 8.82 -27.24 -20.30
C SER A 329 10.10 -26.87 -19.54
N THR A 330 10.02 -26.65 -18.23
CA THR A 330 11.16 -26.67 -17.30
C THR A 330 11.66 -28.08 -17.03
N ASN A 331 10.79 -29.09 -17.12
CA ASN A 331 11.07 -30.45 -16.69
C ASN A 331 11.89 -31.19 -17.74
N GLU A 332 13.04 -31.73 -17.33
CA GLU A 332 13.97 -32.45 -18.20
C GLU A 332 13.33 -33.69 -18.86
N THR A 333 12.36 -34.32 -18.21
CA THR A 333 11.62 -35.46 -18.77
C THR A 333 10.73 -35.03 -19.94
N GLU A 334 10.05 -33.90 -19.80
CA GLU A 334 9.17 -33.34 -20.85
C GLU A 334 9.96 -32.73 -22.00
N ARG A 335 11.11 -32.10 -21.71
CA ARG A 335 12.08 -31.60 -22.70
C ARG A 335 12.62 -32.71 -23.62
N ASN A 336 12.62 -33.96 -23.15
CA ASN A 336 13.09 -35.12 -23.90
C ASN A 336 11.95 -35.94 -24.53
N ASN A 337 10.72 -35.41 -24.56
CA ASN A 337 9.58 -36.08 -25.16
C ASN A 337 9.84 -36.35 -26.67
N PRO A 338 9.63 -37.59 -27.17
CA PRO A 338 9.86 -37.94 -28.56
C PRO A 338 9.03 -37.13 -29.56
N VAL A 339 7.89 -36.58 -29.15
CA VAL A 339 7.07 -35.69 -29.99
C VAL A 339 7.84 -34.42 -30.38
N LEU A 340 8.62 -33.85 -29.46
CA LEU A 340 9.45 -32.67 -29.77
C LEU A 340 10.51 -32.98 -30.83
N GLY A 341 11.05 -34.21 -30.81
CA GLY A 341 11.97 -34.68 -31.86
C GLY A 341 11.31 -34.78 -33.23
N ARG A 342 10.03 -35.19 -33.29
CA ARG A 342 9.25 -35.22 -34.54
C ARG A 342 8.98 -33.81 -35.06
N ILE A 343 8.55 -32.89 -34.20
CA ILE A 343 8.32 -31.47 -34.57
C ILE A 343 9.59 -30.86 -35.17
N VAL A 344 10.75 -31.08 -34.55
CA VAL A 344 12.03 -30.61 -35.09
C VAL A 344 12.32 -31.24 -36.45
N GLY A 345 12.10 -32.55 -36.60
CA GLY A 345 12.26 -33.24 -37.88
C GLY A 345 11.36 -32.68 -38.98
N ASP A 346 10.10 -32.40 -38.66
CA ASP A 346 9.11 -31.87 -39.60
C ASP A 346 9.43 -30.42 -40.00
N ILE A 347 9.88 -29.57 -39.06
CA ILE A 347 10.39 -28.22 -39.34
C ILE A 347 11.58 -28.29 -40.31
N MET A 348 12.55 -29.16 -40.04
CA MET A 348 13.74 -29.30 -40.89
C MET A 348 13.38 -29.85 -42.27
N SER A 349 12.41 -30.76 -42.34
CA SER A 349 11.89 -31.32 -43.60
C SER A 349 11.19 -30.26 -44.43
N ALA A 350 10.35 -29.42 -43.82
CA ALA A 350 9.68 -28.31 -44.50
C ALA A 350 10.70 -27.28 -45.02
N GLN A 351 11.70 -26.93 -44.20
CA GLN A 351 12.80 -26.06 -44.63
C GLN A 351 13.55 -26.64 -45.85
N ALA A 352 13.84 -27.95 -45.85
CA ALA A 352 14.54 -28.60 -46.97
C ALA A 352 13.69 -28.64 -48.26
N GLN A 353 12.37 -28.65 -48.13
CA GLN A 353 11.41 -28.65 -49.25
C GLN A 353 10.99 -27.25 -49.69
N ASN A 354 11.54 -26.20 -49.07
CA ASN A 354 11.12 -24.81 -49.25
C ASN A 354 9.61 -24.58 -49.00
N LEU A 355 9.09 -25.23 -47.95
CA LEU A 355 7.71 -25.12 -47.50
C LEU A 355 7.66 -24.55 -46.08
N SER A 356 6.49 -24.05 -45.70
CA SER A 356 6.20 -23.63 -44.34
C SER A 356 5.48 -24.73 -43.58
N TYR A 357 5.66 -24.74 -42.26
CA TYR A 357 5.16 -25.79 -41.38
C TYR A 357 4.53 -25.21 -40.12
N GLN A 358 3.46 -25.82 -39.65
CA GLN A 358 2.82 -25.48 -38.40
C GLN A 358 2.27 -26.74 -37.73
N PHE A 359 2.61 -26.90 -36.46
CA PHE A 359 2.04 -27.93 -35.59
C PHE A 359 1.52 -27.28 -34.32
N GLY A 360 0.35 -27.73 -33.87
CA GLY A 360 -0.13 -27.32 -32.58
C GLY A 360 -1.28 -28.15 -32.10
N PHE A 361 -1.65 -27.90 -30.85
CA PHE A 361 -2.78 -28.54 -30.22
C PHE A 361 -3.44 -27.60 -29.23
N ASN A 362 -4.69 -27.89 -28.96
CA ASN A 362 -5.50 -27.27 -27.94
C ASN A 362 -6.20 -28.37 -27.13
N SER A 363 -6.18 -28.27 -25.81
CA SER A 363 -6.79 -29.24 -24.90
C SER A 363 -7.40 -28.57 -23.68
N VAL A 364 -8.44 -29.19 -23.13
CA VAL A 364 -9.03 -28.81 -21.84
C VAL A 364 -8.34 -29.57 -20.71
N ASP A 365 -8.03 -28.88 -19.62
CA ASP A 365 -7.43 -29.44 -18.39
C ASP A 365 -8.15 -28.92 -17.13
N ASN A 366 -7.71 -29.37 -15.96
CA ASN A 366 -8.15 -28.92 -14.64
C ASN A 366 -9.67 -28.98 -14.44
N GLY A 367 -10.28 -30.13 -14.78
CA GLY A 367 -11.71 -30.34 -14.61
C GLY A 367 -12.60 -29.41 -15.45
N ASN A 368 -12.16 -29.03 -16.65
CA ASN A 368 -12.81 -28.08 -17.56
C ASN A 368 -12.71 -26.60 -17.20
N LEU A 369 -11.79 -26.24 -16.29
CA LEU A 369 -11.55 -24.85 -15.91
C LEU A 369 -10.48 -24.18 -16.75
N THR A 370 -9.63 -24.96 -17.43
CA THR A 370 -8.47 -24.45 -18.13
C THR A 370 -8.46 -24.95 -19.58
N VAL A 371 -8.17 -24.04 -20.51
CA VAL A 371 -7.93 -24.35 -21.93
C VAL A 371 -6.49 -23.97 -22.25
N PHE A 372 -5.75 -24.91 -22.79
CA PHE A 372 -4.34 -24.76 -23.14
C PHE A 372 -4.14 -24.95 -24.63
N GLN A 373 -3.48 -24.00 -25.28
CA GLN A 373 -3.12 -24.04 -26.69
C GLN A 373 -1.62 -23.85 -26.87
N SER A 374 -0.97 -24.76 -27.59
CA SER A 374 0.44 -24.63 -27.99
C SER A 374 0.59 -24.76 -29.50
N ASN A 375 1.50 -23.96 -30.05
CA ASN A 375 1.78 -23.91 -31.47
C ASN A 375 3.27 -23.72 -31.72
N TRP A 376 3.82 -24.53 -32.62
CA TRP A 376 5.17 -24.48 -33.13
C TRP A 376 5.10 -24.31 -34.62
N ALA A 377 5.69 -23.23 -35.13
CA ALA A 377 5.61 -22.90 -36.53
C ALA A 377 6.98 -22.52 -37.09
N TYR A 378 7.20 -22.92 -38.33
CA TYR A 378 8.27 -22.46 -39.20
C TYR A 378 7.62 -21.82 -40.43
N PHE A 379 7.86 -20.53 -40.59
CA PHE A 379 7.29 -19.73 -41.66
C PHE A 379 8.42 -19.18 -42.52
N THR A 380 8.38 -19.42 -43.82
CA THR A 380 9.14 -18.64 -44.79
C THR A 380 8.21 -17.56 -45.32
N ALA A 381 8.40 -16.32 -44.86
CA ALA A 381 7.56 -15.20 -45.22
C ALA A 381 7.90 -14.76 -46.64
N ALA A 382 7.04 -15.10 -47.61
CA ALA A 382 7.18 -14.66 -48.99
C ALA A 382 6.34 -13.41 -49.27
N ASN A 383 6.81 -12.54 -50.15
CA ASN A 383 6.01 -11.45 -50.68
C ASN A 383 4.92 -12.02 -51.59
N PHE A 384 3.67 -11.70 -51.30
CA PHE A 384 2.53 -12.20 -52.07
C PHE A 384 2.58 -11.83 -53.56
N ASN A 385 3.15 -10.66 -53.90
CA ASN A 385 3.15 -10.14 -55.28
C ASN A 385 4.35 -10.61 -56.11
N SER A 386 5.54 -10.75 -55.49
CA SER A 386 6.75 -11.17 -56.21
C SER A 386 7.09 -12.64 -56.03
N GLY A 387 6.52 -13.31 -55.02
CA GLY A 387 6.87 -14.68 -54.65
C GLY A 387 8.26 -14.82 -54.02
N GLU A 388 8.97 -13.71 -53.82
CA GLU A 388 10.31 -13.70 -53.22
C GLU A 388 10.25 -13.88 -51.71
N ASP A 389 11.11 -14.75 -51.19
CA ASP A 389 11.26 -14.97 -49.76
C ASP A 389 11.86 -13.72 -49.09
N LEU A 390 11.23 -13.20 -48.05
CA LEU A 390 11.71 -12.02 -47.33
C LEU A 390 12.63 -12.43 -46.17
N TYR A 391 12.15 -13.38 -45.35
CA TYR A 391 12.85 -13.93 -44.18
C TYR A 391 12.19 -15.25 -43.77
N SER A 392 12.90 -16.07 -42.99
CA SER A 392 12.29 -17.21 -42.30
C SER A 392 12.19 -16.96 -40.80
N LEU A 393 11.10 -17.39 -40.20
CA LEU A 393 10.75 -17.19 -38.81
C LEU A 393 10.35 -18.52 -38.18
N ILE A 394 10.94 -18.87 -37.06
CA ILE A 394 10.40 -19.87 -36.16
C ILE A 394 9.62 -19.14 -35.08
N SER A 395 8.36 -19.53 -34.88
CA SER A 395 7.46 -18.95 -33.89
C SER A 395 6.88 -20.04 -33.02
N LEU A 396 7.02 -19.88 -31.70
CA LEU A 396 6.49 -20.78 -30.70
C LEU A 396 5.56 -19.97 -29.83
N THR A 397 4.34 -20.43 -29.68
CA THR A 397 3.34 -19.76 -28.85
C THR A 397 2.68 -20.76 -27.93
N SER A 398 2.53 -20.37 -26.67
CA SER A 398 1.77 -21.10 -25.67
C SER A 398 0.76 -20.17 -25.05
N THR A 399 -0.49 -20.60 -24.93
CA THR A 399 -1.61 -19.83 -24.39
C THR A 399 -2.34 -20.70 -23.39
N ASN A 400 -2.55 -20.17 -22.19
CA ASN A 400 -3.29 -20.83 -21.12
C ASN A 400 -4.38 -19.88 -20.63
N ILE A 401 -5.64 -20.28 -20.76
CA ILE A 401 -6.81 -19.54 -20.27
C ILE A 401 -7.43 -20.34 -19.14
N THR A 402 -7.53 -19.75 -17.96
CA THR A 402 -8.14 -20.39 -16.78
C THR A 402 -9.29 -19.55 -16.25
N LEU A 403 -10.44 -20.19 -16.01
CA LEU A 403 -11.57 -19.60 -15.32
C LEU A 403 -11.28 -19.54 -13.81
N ILE A 404 -11.30 -18.33 -13.24
CA ILE A 404 -10.95 -18.12 -11.83
C ILE A 404 -12.15 -17.75 -10.95
N ARG A 405 -13.23 -17.23 -11.53
CA ARG A 405 -14.44 -16.82 -10.79
C ARG A 405 -15.66 -16.83 -11.67
N SER A 406 -16.81 -17.15 -11.08
CA SER A 406 -18.13 -16.94 -11.69
C SER A 406 -19.05 -16.29 -10.65
N GLU A 407 -19.78 -15.27 -11.04
CA GLU A 407 -20.67 -14.53 -10.15
C GLU A 407 -21.92 -14.03 -10.87
N THR A 408 -22.90 -13.59 -10.06
CA THR A 408 -24.14 -13.01 -10.56
C THR A 408 -24.18 -11.53 -10.20
N MET A 409 -24.29 -10.67 -11.20
CA MET A 409 -24.41 -9.22 -11.05
C MET A 409 -25.85 -8.81 -10.76
N ASP A 410 -26.03 -7.68 -10.08
CA ASP A 410 -27.36 -7.13 -9.76
C ASP A 410 -28.17 -6.79 -11.02
N SER A 411 -27.49 -6.18 -11.99
CA SER A 411 -28.04 -5.75 -13.28
C SER A 411 -27.23 -6.29 -14.46
N PRO A 412 -27.91 -6.65 -15.58
CA PRO A 412 -27.21 -7.04 -16.80
C PRO A 412 -26.56 -5.82 -17.48
N PRO A 413 -25.48 -6.01 -18.25
CA PRO A 413 -24.89 -4.93 -19.02
C PRO A 413 -25.89 -4.40 -20.05
N THR A 414 -25.80 -3.10 -20.33
CA THR A 414 -26.62 -2.44 -21.35
C THR A 414 -25.74 -2.03 -22.53
N PRO A 415 -26.28 -2.04 -23.76
CA PRO A 415 -25.58 -1.53 -24.94
C PRO A 415 -24.99 -0.13 -24.69
N PHE A 416 -23.69 0.05 -24.93
CA PHE A 416 -23.07 1.38 -24.86
C PHE A 416 -23.50 2.25 -26.03
N GLU A 417 -23.37 1.72 -27.25
CA GLU A 417 -23.90 2.29 -28.49
C GLU A 417 -24.64 1.19 -29.27
N GLY A 418 -25.67 1.59 -30.00
CA GLY A 418 -26.43 0.66 -30.86
C GLY A 418 -25.73 0.46 -32.19
N CYS A 419 -25.66 -0.78 -32.66
CA CYS A 419 -25.22 -1.08 -34.02
C CYS A 419 -26.46 -1.28 -34.92
N ASP A 420 -26.48 -0.61 -36.08
CA ASP A 420 -27.61 -0.69 -37.03
C ASP A 420 -27.76 -2.06 -37.66
N ASN A 421 -26.66 -2.82 -37.79
CA ASN A 421 -26.63 -4.13 -38.43
C ASN A 421 -25.76 -5.12 -37.64
N GLY A 422 -26.29 -6.33 -37.43
CA GLY A 422 -25.56 -7.47 -36.85
C GLY A 422 -25.59 -7.57 -35.32
N TRP A 423 -24.97 -8.65 -34.84
CA TRP A 423 -24.75 -8.87 -33.41
C TRP A 423 -23.53 -8.10 -32.93
N PHE A 424 -23.61 -7.54 -31.74
CA PHE A 424 -22.56 -6.70 -31.17
C PHE A 424 -22.37 -6.95 -29.67
N GLN A 425 -21.19 -6.58 -29.18
CA GLN A 425 -20.80 -6.67 -27.78
C GLN A 425 -20.16 -5.35 -27.32
N ASN A 426 -20.26 -5.05 -26.04
CA ASN A 426 -19.49 -3.96 -25.43
C ASN A 426 -18.04 -4.41 -25.21
N GLU A 427 -17.10 -3.51 -25.47
CA GLU A 427 -15.70 -3.66 -25.10
C GLU A 427 -15.34 -2.64 -24.01
N ALA A 428 -14.88 -3.17 -22.89
CA ALA A 428 -14.39 -2.41 -21.76
C ALA A 428 -12.89 -2.67 -21.53
N PHE A 429 -12.20 -1.64 -21.04
CA PHE A 429 -10.80 -1.72 -20.66
C PHE A 429 -10.64 -1.12 -19.28
N GLY A 430 -10.10 -1.90 -18.34
CA GLY A 430 -9.96 -1.48 -16.96
C GLY A 430 -11.29 -1.10 -16.30
N GLY A 431 -12.37 -1.85 -16.53
CA GLY A 431 -13.66 -1.61 -15.87
C GLY A 431 -14.53 -0.53 -16.53
N ARG A 432 -14.02 0.15 -17.57
CA ARG A 432 -14.75 1.20 -18.27
C ARG A 432 -15.10 0.76 -19.68
N VAL A 433 -16.38 0.80 -20.02
CA VAL A 433 -16.84 0.58 -21.41
C VAL A 433 -16.42 1.76 -22.27
N THR A 434 -15.70 1.49 -23.35
CA THR A 434 -15.16 2.52 -24.25
C THR A 434 -15.75 2.46 -25.64
N GLN A 435 -16.14 1.26 -26.11
CA GLN A 435 -16.60 1.05 -27.48
C GLN A 435 -17.49 -0.18 -27.61
N THR A 436 -18.12 -0.33 -28.78
CA THR A 436 -18.90 -1.50 -29.18
C THR A 436 -18.31 -2.13 -30.43
N ASP A 437 -18.14 -3.46 -30.44
CA ASP A 437 -17.72 -4.21 -31.63
C ASP A 437 -18.91 -4.43 -32.56
N CYS A 438 -19.22 -3.43 -33.38
CA CYS A 438 -20.19 -3.57 -34.45
C CYS A 438 -19.60 -4.46 -35.55
N ALA A 439 -20.16 -5.65 -35.74
CA ALA A 439 -19.81 -6.50 -36.87
C ALA A 439 -20.09 -5.80 -38.19
N ALA A 440 -19.25 -6.03 -39.21
CA ALA A 440 -19.68 -5.80 -40.58
C ALA A 440 -20.88 -6.73 -40.89
N PRO A 441 -21.96 -6.24 -41.51
CA PRO A 441 -23.12 -7.07 -41.82
C PRO A 441 -22.69 -8.26 -42.67
N LYS A 442 -22.90 -9.48 -42.16
CA LYS A 442 -22.95 -10.66 -43.03
C LYS A 442 -24.19 -10.49 -43.93
N LEU A 443 -24.06 -10.86 -45.21
CA LEU A 443 -25.02 -10.59 -46.29
C LEU A 443 -26.49 -11.04 -46.05
N ASP A 444 -26.80 -11.71 -44.93
CA ASP A 444 -28.05 -12.45 -44.77
C ASP A 444 -28.70 -12.37 -43.36
N THR A 445 -28.34 -11.39 -42.53
CA THR A 445 -28.93 -11.26 -41.18
C THR A 445 -29.63 -9.92 -40.95
N ASN A 446 -30.96 -9.91 -41.12
CA ASN A 446 -31.88 -8.87 -40.60
C ASN A 446 -32.01 -8.90 -39.06
N SER A 447 -31.22 -9.71 -38.35
CA SER A 447 -31.24 -9.81 -36.89
C SER A 447 -30.14 -8.95 -36.28
N THR A 448 -30.52 -7.90 -35.56
CA THR A 448 -29.65 -7.15 -34.66
C THR A 448 -29.84 -7.65 -33.23
N GLY A 449 -28.77 -7.72 -32.45
CA GLY A 449 -28.87 -8.19 -31.08
C GLY A 449 -27.62 -7.90 -30.25
N PHE A 450 -27.84 -7.54 -28.99
CA PHE A 450 -26.78 -7.33 -28.01
C PHE A 450 -26.43 -8.67 -27.36
N LEU A 451 -25.16 -9.06 -27.45
CA LEU A 451 -24.67 -10.33 -26.93
C LEU A 451 -24.28 -10.22 -25.44
N GLY A 452 -23.53 -9.17 -25.10
CA GLY A 452 -23.01 -8.97 -23.75
C GLY A 452 -21.82 -8.02 -23.72
N GLN A 453 -21.01 -8.16 -22.67
CA GLN A 453 -19.85 -7.30 -22.43
C GLN A 453 -18.59 -8.11 -22.18
N VAL A 454 -17.50 -7.70 -22.81
CA VAL A 454 -16.14 -8.16 -22.52
C VAL A 454 -15.37 -7.01 -21.89
N ASP A 455 -14.64 -7.29 -20.81
CA ASP A 455 -13.78 -6.30 -20.16
C ASP A 455 -12.37 -6.85 -19.96
N THR A 456 -11.38 -6.21 -20.58
CA THR A 456 -9.96 -6.47 -20.30
C THR A 456 -9.54 -5.67 -19.07
N ALA A 457 -9.70 -6.27 -17.90
CA ALA A 457 -9.53 -5.63 -16.60
C ALA A 457 -8.08 -5.21 -16.29
N ALA A 458 -7.10 -6.07 -16.60
CA ALA A 458 -5.68 -5.79 -16.38
C ALA A 458 -4.79 -6.60 -17.32
N VAL A 459 -3.68 -6.03 -17.78
CA VAL A 459 -2.71 -6.69 -18.67
C VAL A 459 -1.30 -6.40 -18.17
N LEU A 460 -0.46 -7.42 -18.07
CA LEU A 460 0.98 -7.29 -17.88
C LEU A 460 1.69 -7.79 -19.14
N ILE A 461 2.55 -6.95 -19.72
CA ILE A 461 3.34 -7.31 -20.90
C ILE A 461 4.80 -7.32 -20.50
N THR A 462 5.41 -8.50 -20.56
CA THR A 462 6.80 -8.70 -20.20
C THR A 462 7.64 -8.86 -21.46
N TYR A 463 8.64 -8.00 -21.63
CA TYR A 463 9.49 -7.96 -22.82
C TYR A 463 10.96 -7.87 -22.43
N GLY A 464 11.86 -8.14 -23.38
CA GLY A 464 13.29 -8.31 -23.10
C GLY A 464 13.68 -9.75 -22.78
N LEU A 465 12.90 -10.73 -23.27
CA LEU A 465 13.21 -12.16 -23.10
C LEU A 465 14.45 -12.60 -23.88
N GLY A 466 14.89 -11.78 -24.85
CA GLY A 466 15.97 -12.06 -25.78
C GLY A 466 15.80 -11.23 -27.05
N SER A 467 16.72 -11.38 -27.99
CA SER A 467 16.66 -10.77 -29.31
C SER A 467 15.94 -11.70 -30.28
N GLY A 468 14.60 -11.63 -30.34
CA GLY A 468 13.77 -12.48 -31.24
C GLY A 468 14.09 -12.38 -32.74
N ARG A 469 15.02 -11.48 -33.12
CA ARG A 469 15.56 -11.29 -34.47
C ARG A 469 16.86 -12.05 -34.74
N SER A 470 17.44 -12.70 -33.72
CA SER A 470 18.62 -13.55 -33.87
C SER A 470 18.23 -14.90 -34.46
N ASN A 471 19.15 -15.51 -35.18
CA ASN A 471 19.06 -16.89 -35.66
C ASN A 471 19.69 -17.90 -34.68
N VAL A 472 20.31 -17.40 -33.61
CA VAL A 472 20.86 -18.19 -32.51
C VAL A 472 19.83 -18.27 -31.40
N SER A 473 19.50 -19.50 -31.02
CA SER A 473 18.43 -19.78 -30.07
C SER A 473 18.69 -19.13 -28.70
N SER A 474 19.92 -19.18 -28.19
CA SER A 474 20.32 -18.64 -26.87
C SER A 474 20.28 -17.11 -26.81
N GLU A 475 20.49 -16.44 -27.94
CA GLU A 475 20.30 -14.99 -28.06
C GLU A 475 18.83 -14.62 -28.27
N SER A 476 18.08 -15.47 -28.98
CA SER A 476 16.66 -15.24 -29.26
C SER A 476 15.76 -15.30 -28.02
N LEU A 477 16.16 -16.14 -27.08
CA LEU A 477 15.46 -16.40 -25.83
C LEU A 477 16.49 -16.76 -24.75
N ASP A 478 16.58 -15.96 -23.69
CA ASP A 478 17.49 -16.19 -22.56
C ASP A 478 16.88 -17.21 -21.58
N ASP A 479 17.60 -18.30 -21.33
CA ASP A 479 17.15 -19.38 -20.44
C ASP A 479 17.02 -18.95 -18.97
N THR A 480 17.85 -18.00 -18.53
CA THR A 480 17.80 -17.42 -17.18
C THR A 480 16.50 -16.65 -16.99
N ILE A 481 16.13 -15.85 -17.99
CA ILE A 481 14.92 -15.03 -17.96
C ILE A 481 13.69 -15.93 -18.06
N MET A 482 13.70 -16.94 -18.93
CA MET A 482 12.60 -17.92 -19.02
C MET A 482 12.37 -18.67 -17.72
N SER A 483 13.44 -19.15 -17.09
CA SER A 483 13.36 -19.81 -15.78
C SER A 483 12.79 -18.88 -14.71
N TRP A 484 13.18 -17.61 -14.71
CA TRP A 484 12.63 -16.61 -13.80
C TRP A 484 11.12 -16.38 -14.01
N ILE A 485 10.67 -16.26 -15.26
CA ILE A 485 9.24 -16.10 -15.58
C ILE A 485 8.43 -17.27 -15.06
N TRP A 486 8.90 -18.50 -15.31
CA TRP A 486 8.20 -19.69 -14.86
C TRP A 486 8.14 -19.80 -13.34
N ASN A 487 9.23 -19.52 -12.64
CA ASN A 487 9.26 -19.52 -11.17
C ASN A 487 8.41 -18.40 -10.55
N THR A 488 8.29 -17.26 -11.22
CA THR A 488 7.55 -16.08 -10.72
C THR A 488 6.11 -16.02 -11.25
N SER A 489 5.71 -16.97 -12.10
CA SER A 489 4.41 -16.97 -12.80
C SER A 489 3.21 -16.87 -11.86
N ALA A 490 3.21 -17.65 -10.77
CA ALA A 490 2.14 -17.62 -9.77
C ALA A 490 2.04 -16.26 -9.05
N THR A 491 3.19 -15.63 -8.77
CA THR A 491 3.24 -14.30 -8.16
C THR A 491 2.74 -13.23 -9.12
N ILE A 492 3.17 -13.28 -10.39
CA ILE A 492 2.69 -12.38 -11.45
C ILE A 492 1.18 -12.51 -11.61
N GLU A 493 0.66 -13.74 -11.69
CA GLU A 493 -0.77 -14.00 -11.79
C GLU A 493 -1.51 -13.41 -10.57
N GLY A 494 -1.07 -13.72 -9.35
CA GLY A 494 -1.72 -13.24 -8.13
C GLY A 494 -1.80 -11.72 -8.06
N LEU A 495 -0.70 -11.03 -8.39
CA LEU A 495 -0.65 -9.57 -8.46
C LEU A 495 -1.55 -9.01 -9.56
N LEU A 496 -1.57 -9.62 -10.74
CA LEU A 496 -2.40 -9.13 -11.84
C LEU A 496 -3.89 -9.38 -11.59
N VAL A 497 -4.25 -10.51 -10.99
CA VAL A 497 -5.62 -10.80 -10.52
C VAL A 497 -6.04 -9.76 -9.49
N ALA A 498 -5.18 -9.44 -8.51
CA ALA A 498 -5.45 -8.37 -7.55
C ALA A 498 -5.66 -7.01 -8.23
N ARG A 499 -4.86 -6.67 -9.24
CA ARG A 499 -5.04 -5.45 -10.04
C ARG A 499 -6.40 -5.47 -10.78
N GLY A 500 -6.71 -6.56 -11.49
CA GLY A 500 -7.96 -6.71 -12.24
C GLY A 500 -9.20 -6.60 -11.35
N TYR A 501 -9.15 -7.17 -10.14
CA TYR A 501 -10.25 -7.08 -9.18
C TYR A 501 -10.38 -5.67 -8.59
N ALA A 502 -9.27 -5.01 -8.29
CA ALA A 502 -9.27 -3.64 -7.76
C ALA A 502 -9.88 -2.62 -8.74
N VAL A 503 -9.76 -2.89 -10.04
CA VAL A 503 -10.17 -1.97 -11.12
C VAL A 503 -11.57 -2.29 -11.65
N SER A 504 -11.87 -3.55 -11.96
CA SER A 504 -13.05 -3.95 -12.76
C SER A 504 -14.06 -4.85 -12.02
N VAL A 505 -13.58 -5.77 -11.17
CA VAL A 505 -14.45 -6.79 -10.56
C VAL A 505 -15.09 -6.29 -9.27
N ASP A 506 -14.31 -6.19 -8.20
CA ASP A 506 -14.72 -5.73 -6.88
C ASP A 506 -13.49 -5.38 -6.02
N PRO A 507 -13.30 -4.10 -5.64
CA PRO A 507 -12.17 -3.67 -4.82
C PRO A 507 -12.26 -4.11 -3.36
N THR A 508 -13.41 -4.56 -2.86
CA THR A 508 -13.55 -5.03 -1.47
C THR A 508 -12.83 -6.37 -1.24
N LEU A 509 -12.64 -7.15 -2.30
CA LEU A 509 -12.04 -8.49 -2.27
C LEU A 509 -10.52 -8.48 -2.32
N VAL A 510 -9.90 -7.31 -2.48
CA VAL A 510 -8.46 -7.16 -2.71
C VAL A 510 -7.76 -6.59 -1.48
N SER A 511 -6.77 -7.32 -0.99
CA SER A 511 -5.91 -6.89 0.11
C SER A 511 -4.75 -6.04 -0.41
N ILE A 512 -4.43 -4.97 0.32
CA ILE A 512 -3.25 -4.13 0.13
C ILE A 512 -2.52 -3.92 1.45
N THR A 513 -1.20 -3.75 1.37
CA THR A 513 -0.40 -3.30 2.51
C THR A 513 -0.17 -1.81 2.39
N VAL A 514 -0.50 -1.06 3.43
CA VAL A 514 -0.33 0.40 3.48
C VAL A 514 0.67 0.75 4.57
N ASP A 515 1.68 1.52 4.20
CA ASP A 515 2.65 2.07 5.13
C ASP A 515 2.08 3.33 5.79
N LYS A 516 1.63 3.19 7.03
CA LYS A 516 1.14 4.31 7.83
C LYS A 516 2.28 4.91 8.63
N LEU A 517 2.43 6.22 8.53
CA LEU A 517 3.39 6.98 9.30
C LEU A 517 2.83 7.13 10.72
N ILE A 518 3.43 6.43 11.68
CA ILE A 518 3.03 6.46 13.09
C ILE A 518 4.08 7.18 13.92
N VAL A 519 3.65 7.84 14.98
CA VAL A 519 4.54 8.50 15.93
C VAL A 519 5.38 7.45 16.65
N ALA A 520 6.67 7.70 16.82
CA ALA A 520 7.55 6.83 17.57
C ALA A 520 8.36 7.62 18.61
N MET A 521 8.87 6.91 19.62
CA MET A 521 9.77 7.43 20.64
C MET A 521 11.05 6.58 20.67
N SER A 522 12.20 7.19 20.97
CA SER A 522 13.46 6.48 21.13
C SER A 522 13.61 5.88 22.54
N GLY A 523 14.47 4.87 22.66
CA GLY A 523 14.81 4.28 23.96
C GLY A 523 15.44 5.30 24.92
N LEU A 524 16.23 6.22 24.39
CA LEU A 524 16.82 7.33 25.14
C LEU A 524 15.74 8.28 25.69
N GLN A 525 14.77 8.70 24.87
CA GLN A 525 13.67 9.56 25.31
C GLN A 525 12.84 8.90 26.41
N LEU A 526 12.58 7.60 26.29
CA LEU A 526 11.89 6.82 27.32
C LEU A 526 12.70 6.78 28.63
N LEU A 527 14.01 6.47 28.55
CA LEU A 527 14.90 6.41 29.69
C LEU A 527 14.99 7.75 30.43
N LEU A 528 15.15 8.85 29.68
CA LEU A 528 15.19 10.20 30.23
C LEU A 528 13.85 10.56 30.90
N SER A 529 12.73 10.20 30.29
CA SER A 529 11.40 10.39 30.87
C SER A 529 11.26 9.63 32.19
N ILE A 530 11.68 8.37 32.25
CA ILE A 530 11.66 7.56 33.50
C ILE A 530 12.63 8.12 34.55
N LEU A 531 13.81 8.56 34.13
CA LEU A 531 14.82 9.14 35.01
C LEU A 531 14.26 10.36 35.76
N SER A 532 13.47 11.21 35.10
CA SER A 532 12.81 12.35 35.75
C SER A 532 11.86 11.92 36.88
N VAL A 533 11.13 10.81 36.70
CA VAL A 533 10.23 10.25 37.71
C VAL A 533 11.03 9.73 38.91
N VAL A 534 12.10 8.97 38.65
CA VAL A 534 12.95 8.39 39.69
C VAL A 534 13.63 9.49 40.51
N LEU A 535 14.19 10.51 39.84
CA LEU A 535 14.85 11.64 40.51
C LEU A 535 13.85 12.44 41.36
N ALA A 536 12.67 12.77 40.82
CA ALA A 536 11.63 13.48 41.55
C ALA A 536 11.17 12.70 42.80
N GLY A 537 10.91 11.39 42.66
CA GLY A 537 10.53 10.52 43.76
C GLY A 537 11.61 10.42 44.82
N ALA A 538 12.87 10.21 44.41
CA ALA A 538 14.01 10.13 45.33
C ALA A 538 14.20 11.44 46.11
N ALA A 539 14.20 12.60 45.44
CA ALA A 539 14.34 13.90 46.10
C ALA A 539 13.20 14.19 47.07
N TRP A 540 11.97 13.79 46.74
CA TRP A 540 10.83 13.93 47.63
C TRP A 540 10.98 13.08 48.90
N VAL A 541 11.33 11.81 48.76
CA VAL A 541 11.54 10.89 49.89
C VAL A 541 12.71 11.36 50.76
N LEU A 542 13.83 11.75 50.14
CA LEU A 542 14.99 12.28 50.85
C LEU A 542 14.67 13.56 51.63
N LEU A 543 13.90 14.48 51.05
CA LEU A 543 13.47 15.69 51.76
C LEU A 543 12.53 15.36 52.93
N GLY A 544 11.55 14.47 52.73
CA GLY A 544 10.61 14.07 53.77
C GLY A 544 11.25 13.33 54.96
N THR A 545 12.37 12.64 54.71
CA THR A 545 13.10 11.85 55.74
C THR A 545 14.19 12.64 56.45
N PHE A 546 14.91 13.51 55.75
CA PHE A 546 16.12 14.17 56.27
C PHE A 546 15.95 15.66 56.60
N ALA A 547 14.83 16.29 56.24
CA ALA A 547 14.60 17.71 56.53
C ALA A 547 13.44 17.91 57.53
N PRO A 548 13.54 18.90 58.44
CA PRO A 548 12.44 19.24 59.34
C PRO A 548 11.17 19.67 58.58
N ALA A 549 10.01 19.51 59.22
CA ALA A 549 8.68 19.83 58.67
C ALA A 549 8.54 21.17 57.90
N PRO A 550 9.15 22.30 58.31
CA PRO A 550 9.05 23.55 57.54
C PRO A 550 9.75 23.52 56.16
N TRP A 551 10.59 22.53 55.87
CA TRP A 551 11.30 22.41 54.60
C TRP A 551 10.69 21.36 53.66
N SER A 552 10.00 20.36 54.22
CA SER A 552 9.39 19.25 53.48
C SER A 552 7.96 19.54 53.01
N ASN A 553 7.27 20.49 53.65
CA ASN A 553 5.88 20.84 53.36
C ASN A 553 5.74 22.07 52.43
N THR A 554 4.49 22.49 52.17
CA THR A 554 4.19 23.62 51.26
C THR A 554 4.74 24.94 51.78
N PHE A 555 5.19 25.79 50.86
CA PHE A 555 5.70 27.13 51.17
C PHE A 555 4.76 27.94 52.07
N LEU A 556 3.46 27.95 51.75
CA LEU A 556 2.43 28.66 52.52
C LEU A 556 2.32 28.13 53.95
N SER A 557 2.41 26.80 54.14
CA SER A 557 2.42 26.20 55.47
C SER A 557 3.66 26.58 56.28
N SER A 558 4.81 26.72 55.62
CA SER A 558 6.06 27.12 56.26
C SER A 558 6.05 28.60 56.65
N LEU A 559 5.46 29.45 55.81
CA LEU A 559 5.30 30.89 56.07
C LEU A 559 4.31 31.13 57.22
N LEU A 560 3.16 30.45 57.22
CA LEU A 560 2.19 30.52 58.32
C LEU A 560 2.74 29.94 59.63
N HIS A 561 3.54 28.87 59.57
CA HIS A 561 4.23 28.37 60.77
C HIS A 561 5.14 29.44 61.38
N SER A 562 5.93 30.15 60.56
CA SER A 562 6.81 31.23 61.03
C SER A 562 6.06 32.41 61.67
N ILE A 563 4.79 32.60 61.31
CA ILE A 563 3.91 33.61 61.92
C ILE A 563 3.25 33.07 63.21
N SER A 564 2.89 31.79 63.24
CA SER A 564 2.18 31.16 64.38
C SER A 564 3.04 30.88 65.62
N GLU A 565 4.37 30.82 65.46
CA GLU A 565 5.31 30.49 66.53
C GLU A 565 5.32 31.50 67.69
N GLN A 566 4.77 32.71 67.49
CA GLN A 566 4.54 33.71 68.55
C GLN A 566 3.47 33.30 69.58
N SER A 567 2.63 32.28 69.30
CA SER A 567 1.47 31.93 70.11
C SER A 567 1.63 30.70 71.03
N GLY A 568 2.83 30.12 71.11
CA GLY A 568 3.14 29.05 72.08
C GLY A 568 2.51 27.67 71.81
N VAL A 569 1.72 27.48 70.75
CA VAL A 569 1.14 26.18 70.37
C VAL A 569 2.00 25.51 69.29
N LYS A 570 2.73 24.45 69.66
CA LYS A 570 3.55 23.63 68.75
C LYS A 570 2.69 22.74 67.85
N SER A 571 2.11 23.29 66.79
CA SER A 571 1.54 22.47 65.71
C SER A 571 2.60 22.21 64.63
N LYS A 572 2.80 20.96 64.22
CA LYS A 572 3.77 20.61 63.16
C LYS A 572 3.25 21.17 61.83
N ALA A 573 4.11 21.89 61.09
CA ALA A 573 3.81 22.31 59.72
C ALA A 573 3.41 21.08 58.87
N GLY A 574 2.35 21.19 58.08
CA GLY A 574 1.80 20.16 57.21
C GLY A 574 1.06 20.79 56.03
N TYR A 575 0.54 19.99 55.09
CA TYR A 575 -0.27 20.49 53.98
C TYR A 575 -1.53 21.20 54.51
N MET A 576 -1.75 22.45 54.09
CA MET A 576 -2.95 23.20 54.48
C MET A 576 -4.17 22.64 53.79
N VAL A 577 -5.09 22.10 54.60
CA VAL A 577 -6.40 21.63 54.12
C VAL A 577 -7.44 22.75 54.21
N ASN A 578 -7.30 23.68 55.16
CA ASN A 578 -8.19 24.83 55.35
C ASN A 578 -7.38 26.15 55.36
N PRO A 579 -7.70 27.15 54.51
CA PRO A 579 -7.03 28.44 54.54
C PRO A 579 -7.44 29.27 55.77
N PRO A 580 -6.52 30.03 56.41
CA PRO A 580 -6.86 30.96 57.50
C PRO A 580 -7.67 32.15 56.97
N SER A 581 -8.65 32.63 57.74
CA SER A 581 -9.38 33.86 57.41
C SER A 581 -8.49 35.08 57.65
N VAL A 582 -8.42 35.95 56.64
CA VAL A 582 -7.76 37.25 56.72
C VAL A 582 -8.85 38.30 56.83
N GLU A 583 -8.94 38.94 57.99
CA GLU A 583 -9.95 39.97 58.26
C GLU A 583 -9.26 41.30 58.52
N LEU A 584 -9.71 42.34 57.84
CA LEU A 584 -9.23 43.70 58.05
C LEU A 584 -10.03 44.32 59.21
N SER A 585 -9.42 44.38 60.38
CA SER A 585 -10.04 44.98 61.56
C SER A 585 -9.67 46.46 61.66
N THR A 586 -10.65 47.36 61.80
CA THR A 586 -10.39 48.79 62.00
C THR A 586 -10.24 49.10 63.48
N GLY A 587 -9.00 49.36 63.94
CA GLY A 587 -8.73 49.90 65.27
C GLY A 587 -8.79 51.43 65.28
N ALA A 588 -8.93 52.04 66.47
CA ALA A 588 -9.17 53.47 66.66
C ALA A 588 -8.10 54.43 66.05
N HIS A 589 -6.95 53.91 65.61
CA HIS A 589 -5.89 54.68 64.93
C HIS A 589 -5.43 54.10 63.58
N GLY A 590 -6.24 53.28 62.91
CA GLY A 590 -5.97 52.78 61.55
C GLY A 590 -6.21 51.28 61.38
N GLY A 591 -6.42 50.84 60.13
CA GLY A 591 -6.74 49.45 59.78
C GLY A 591 -5.60 48.48 60.10
N VAL A 592 -5.90 47.45 60.88
CA VAL A 592 -5.00 46.37 61.28
C VAL A 592 -5.45 45.07 60.60
N ILE A 593 -4.56 44.47 59.82
CA ILE A 593 -4.79 43.16 59.20
C ILE A 593 -4.67 42.10 60.29
N THR A 594 -5.73 41.29 60.46
CA THR A 594 -5.75 40.14 61.36
C THR A 594 -5.76 38.84 60.56
N VAL A 595 -4.95 37.87 60.97
CA VAL A 595 -4.94 36.52 60.39
C VAL A 595 -5.38 35.56 61.48
N SER A 596 -6.51 34.88 61.28
CA SER A 596 -7.15 34.00 62.28
C SER A 596 -7.34 34.68 63.66
N GLY A 597 -7.74 35.96 63.66
CA GLY A 597 -8.03 36.74 64.87
C GLY A 597 -6.83 37.42 65.54
N ASN A 598 -5.60 37.26 65.04
CA ASN A 598 -4.41 37.91 65.59
C ASN A 598 -3.93 39.06 64.70
N ALA A 599 -3.71 40.23 65.30
CA ALA A 599 -3.19 41.44 64.65
C ALA A 599 -1.72 41.28 64.25
N ILE A 600 -1.39 41.58 62.99
CA ILE A 600 0.01 41.68 62.52
C ILE A 600 0.56 43.03 62.97
N VAL A 601 1.44 43.05 63.98
CA VAL A 601 2.14 44.26 64.41
C VAL A 601 3.50 44.32 63.71
N LEU A 602 3.74 45.39 62.94
CA LEU A 602 5.07 45.71 62.41
C LEU A 602 6.01 46.05 63.57
N GLN A 603 7.07 45.28 63.73
CA GLN A 603 8.04 45.48 64.81
C GLN A 603 8.81 46.80 64.55
N GLY A 604 8.52 47.85 65.34
CA GLY A 604 9.24 49.12 65.28
C GLY A 604 8.46 50.42 65.55
N SER A 605 7.25 50.38 66.13
CA SER A 605 6.54 51.61 66.54
C SER A 605 6.38 51.65 68.07
N ASP A 606 7.11 52.56 68.72
CA ASP A 606 7.04 52.80 70.16
C ASP A 606 5.69 53.43 70.55
N VAL A 607 5.09 52.92 71.63
CA VAL A 607 3.83 53.43 72.20
C VAL A 607 4.16 54.44 73.30
N VAL A 608 3.71 55.69 73.14
CA VAL A 608 3.72 56.72 74.22
C VAL A 608 2.40 56.60 75.02
N PRO A 609 2.42 56.61 76.36
CA PRO A 609 1.21 56.50 77.18
C PRO A 609 0.42 57.83 77.20
N MET A 610 -0.91 57.74 77.08
CA MET A 610 -1.83 58.87 77.29
C MET A 610 -2.30 58.94 78.76
N ASP A 611 -2.25 60.12 79.35
CA ASP A 611 -2.98 60.54 80.55
C ASP A 611 -3.89 61.71 80.18
N PRO A 612 -5.15 61.75 80.63
CA PRO A 612 -5.81 63.03 80.80
C PRO A 612 -6.65 63.13 82.09
N ARG A 613 -6.16 63.92 83.05
CA ARG A 613 -7.01 64.79 83.89
C ARG A 613 -7.21 66.13 83.19
N CYS A 614 -8.48 66.51 82.99
CA CYS A 614 -9.05 67.88 82.89
C CYS A 614 -10.52 67.71 82.43
N ILE A 615 -11.50 67.57 83.34
CA ILE A 615 -12.48 68.60 83.81
C ILE A 615 -13.36 69.16 82.66
N GLY A 616 -14.70 69.16 82.67
CA GLY A 616 -15.73 68.83 83.67
C GLY A 616 -17.08 69.48 83.32
N ALA A 617 -18.17 68.98 83.92
CA ALA A 617 -19.51 69.58 84.15
C ALA A 617 -20.37 69.98 82.91
N GLN A 618 -21.70 69.88 82.85
CA GLN A 618 -22.79 69.77 83.84
C GLN A 618 -24.11 69.41 83.11
N ASP A 619 -25.16 69.11 83.91
CA ASP A 619 -26.60 69.02 83.62
C ASP A 619 -27.14 67.73 82.97
N GLU A 620 -28.36 67.25 83.24
CA GLU A 620 -29.25 67.13 84.42
C GLU A 620 -30.51 66.41 83.86
N HIS A 621 -31.04 65.42 84.58
CA HIS A 621 -32.47 65.08 84.67
C HIS A 621 -33.35 64.74 83.43
N SER A 622 -33.84 63.47 83.39
CA SER A 622 -35.28 63.07 83.48
C SER A 622 -35.79 62.05 82.46
N GLN A 623 -36.41 60.98 83.00
CA GLN A 623 -37.65 60.26 82.61
C GLN A 623 -37.91 59.86 81.13
N MET A 624 -38.16 58.58 80.76
CA MET A 624 -39.25 57.62 81.11
C MET A 624 -40.31 57.53 79.98
N GLN A 625 -40.62 56.29 79.56
CA GLN A 625 -41.81 55.71 78.86
C GLN A 625 -41.45 54.96 77.55
N SER A 626 -41.49 53.62 77.56
CA SER A 626 -42.64 52.68 77.43
C SER A 626 -42.98 52.42 75.95
N SER A 627 -42.67 51.25 75.41
CA SER A 627 -43.43 49.98 75.45
C SER A 627 -44.44 49.85 74.31
N ASP A 628 -44.41 48.67 73.69
CA ASP A 628 -45.45 47.89 72.98
C ASP A 628 -44.72 47.21 71.79
N VAL A 629 -44.50 45.89 71.72
CA VAL A 629 -45.02 44.68 72.39
C VAL A 629 -43.88 43.68 72.58
#